data_AF-A0A7V0MDU0-F1
#
_entry.id   AF-A0A7V0MDU0-F1
#
_cell.length_a   1.000
_cell.length_b   1.000
_cell.length_c   1.000
_cell.angle_alpha   90.00
_cell.angle_beta   90.00
_cell.angle_gamma   90.00
#
_symmetry.space_group_name_H-M   'P 1'
#
loop_
_entity.id
_entity.type
_entity.pdbx_description
1 polymer ?
#
loop_
_entity_poly.entity_id
_entity_poly.type
_entity_poly.pdbx_seq_one_letter_code
_entity_poly.pdbx_strand_id
1 'polypeptide(L)' 'METKPISRVKKEIAIVVLATVAVFLLLSLISFHPNDPNIFSSYTKPASPKNLVGIVGASVSWFLMLSVGIVSYLIPFFLL' A
#
# COMPACT_ATOMS: atom_id res chain seq x y z
N MET A 1 -37.96 -10.76 -13.16
CA MET A 1 -37.57 -9.49 -12.53
C MET A 1 -36.12 -9.62 -12.07
N GLU A 2 -35.18 -9.08 -12.84
CA GLU A 2 -33.74 -9.22 -12.59
C GLU A 2 -33.29 -8.15 -11.57
N THR A 3 -33.11 -8.52 -10.30
CA THR A 3 -32.61 -7.63 -9.24
C THR A 3 -31.08 -7.49 -9.32
N LYS A 4 -30.54 -6.98 -10.43
CA LYS A 4 -29.09 -6.97 -10.69
C LYS A 4 -28.30 -5.66 -10.49
N PRO A 5 -28.89 -4.44 -10.34
CA PRO A 5 -28.09 -3.21 -10.40
C PRO A 5 -27.17 -3.04 -9.19
N ILE A 6 -27.63 -3.40 -7.98
CA ILE A 6 -26.85 -3.25 -6.75
C ILE A 6 -25.59 -4.14 -6.77
N SER A 7 -25.68 -5.35 -7.33
CA SER A 7 -24.53 -6.27 -7.43
C SER A 7 -23.43 -5.72 -8.35
N ARG A 8 -23.82 -5.03 -9.42
CA ARG A 8 -22.90 -4.41 -10.38
C ARG A 8 -22.15 -3.24 -9.75
N VAL A 9 -22.88 -2.32 -9.11
CA VAL A 9 -22.29 -1.15 -8.45
C VAL A 9 -21.32 -1.58 -7.34
N LYS A 10 -21.68 -2.59 -6.55
CA LYS A 10 -20.77 -3.17 -5.53
C LYS A 10 -19.47 -3.68 -6.14
N LYS A 11 -19.54 -4.34 -7.30
CA LYS A 11 -18.36 -4.85 -8.02
C LYS A 11 -17.48 -3.71 -8.55
N GLU A 12 -18.10 -2.68 -9.14
CA GLU A 12 -17.36 -1.51 -9.64
C GLU A 12 -16.63 -0.77 -8.51
N ILE A 13 -17.30 -0.56 -7.36
CA ILE A 13 -16.67 0.02 -6.16
C ILE A 13 -15.52 -0.87 -5.68
N ALA A 14 -15.71 -2.19 -5.61
CA ALA A 14 -14.68 -3.10 -5.17
C ALA A 14 -13.43 -3.03 -6.06
N ILE A 15 -13.60 -2.98 -7.39
CA ILE A 15 -12.48 -2.85 -8.34
C ILE A 15 -11.75 -1.53 -8.13
N VAL A 16 -12.46 -0.42 -7.98
CA VAL A 16 -11.83 0.90 -7.76
C VAL A 16 -11.04 0.92 -6.45
N VAL A 17 -11.61 0.37 -5.38
CA VAL A 17 -10.93 0.29 -4.08
C VAL A 17 -9.69 -0.59 -4.18
N LEU A 18 -9.81 -1.78 -4.77
CA LEU A 18 -8.68 -2.71 -4.93
C LEU A 18 -7.57 -2.09 -5.78
N ALA A 19 -7.90 -1.47 -6.91
CA ALA A 19 -6.93 -0.78 -7.75
C ALA A 19 -6.25 0.38 -7.01
N THR A 20 -6.99 1.14 -6.21
CA THR A 20 -6.44 2.22 -5.38
C THR A 20 -5.45 1.66 -4.35
N VAL A 21 -5.81 0.57 -3.67
CA VAL A 21 -4.93 -0.11 -2.71
C VAL A 21 -3.68 -0.67 -3.41
N ALA A 22 -3.84 -1.28 -4.58
CA ALA A 22 -2.73 -1.80 -5.38
C ALA A 22 -1.73 -0.70 -5.75
N VAL A 23 -2.22 0.43 -6.28
CA VAL A 23 -1.37 1.58 -6.62
C VAL A 23 -0.70 2.16 -5.37
N PHE A 24 -1.43 2.31 -4.26
CA PHE A 24 -0.87 2.74 -2.99
C PHE A 24 0.29 1.83 -2.54
N LEU A 25 0.09 0.51 -2.58
CA LEU A 25 1.11 -0.46 -2.18
C LEU A 25 2.29 -0.46 -3.14
N LEU A 26 2.05 -0.38 -4.45
CA LEU A 26 3.10 -0.33 -5.46
C LEU A 26 4.00 0.89 -5.26
N LEU A 27 3.41 2.08 -5.11
CA LEU A 27 4.15 3.32 -4.85
C LEU A 27 4.91 3.23 -3.52
N SER A 28 4.29 2.68 -2.48
CA SER A 28 4.93 2.50 -1.17
C SER A 28 6.13 1.56 -1.25
N LEU A 29 6.01 0.41 -1.94
CA LEU A 29 7.07 -0.61 -2.01
C LEU A 29 8.20 -0.22 -2.98
N ILE A 30 7.88 0.36 -4.14
CA ILE A 30 8.91 0.77 -5.11
C ILE A 30 9.77 1.93 -4.58
N SER A 31 9.20 2.77 -3.72
CA SER A 31 9.90 3.86 -3.04
C SER A 31 10.34 3.51 -1.61
N PHE A 32 10.35 2.22 -1.25
CA PHE A 32 10.85 1.76 0.04
C PHE A 32 12.31 2.19 0.24
N HIS A 33 12.59 2.81 1.38
CA HIS A 33 13.93 3.16 1.78
C HIS A 33 14.18 2.67 3.22
N PRO A 34 15.23 1.86 3.49
CA PRO A 34 15.45 1.27 4.81
C PRO A 34 15.60 2.29 5.95
N ASN A 35 16.08 3.50 5.62
CA ASN A 35 16.25 4.59 6.58
C ASN A 35 15.05 5.55 6.65
N ASP A 36 13.92 5.24 6.00
CA ASP A 36 12.75 6.10 6.08
C ASP A 36 12.12 6.08 7.47
N PRO A 37 11.69 7.25 7.98
CA PRO A 37 10.90 7.31 9.19
C PRO A 37 9.67 6.41 9.06
N ASN A 38 9.37 5.69 10.13
CA ASN A 38 8.16 4.88 10.24
C ASN A 38 7.60 5.01 11.65
N ILE A 39 6.29 4.78 11.78
CA ILE A 39 5.55 4.98 13.04
C ILE A 39 5.97 4.03 14.18
N PHE A 40 6.72 2.98 13.85
CA PHE A 40 7.13 1.94 14.79
C PHE A 40 8.54 2.15 15.36
N SER A 41 9.33 3.06 14.78
CA SER A 41 10.68 3.35 15.26
C SER A 41 10.82 4.82 15.66
N SER A 42 11.44 5.04 16.82
CA SER A 42 11.70 6.38 17.34
C SER A 42 12.92 6.97 16.66
N TYR A 43 12.69 7.85 15.68
CA TYR A 43 13.76 8.63 15.05
C TYR A 43 14.15 9.78 15.98
N THR A 44 15.44 9.88 16.29
CA THR A 44 16.00 10.95 17.13
C THR A 44 16.01 12.32 16.43
N LYS A 45 15.77 12.35 15.12
CA LYS A 45 15.63 13.58 14.31
C LYS A 45 14.39 13.50 13.44
N PRO A 46 13.64 14.61 13.26
CA PRO A 46 12.57 14.67 12.26
C PRO A 46 13.21 14.54 10.87
N ALA A 47 13.14 13.35 10.31
CA ALA A 47 13.49 13.09 8.92
C ALA A 47 12.21 13.11 8.08
N SER A 48 12.24 13.77 6.92
CA SER A 48 11.15 13.66 5.96
C SER A 48 11.21 12.30 5.26
N PRO A 49 10.08 11.58 5.11
CA PRO A 49 10.05 10.30 4.39
C PRO A 49 10.42 10.49 2.93
N LYS A 50 11.28 9.60 2.41
CA LYS A 50 11.61 9.52 0.98
C LYS A 50 10.56 8.72 0.20
N ASN A 51 9.79 7.89 0.88
CA ASN A 51 8.65 7.19 0.31
C ASN A 51 7.69 8.16 -0.39
N LEU A 52 7.28 7.82 -1.61
CA LEU A 52 6.44 8.69 -2.45
C LEU A 52 5.05 8.92 -1.84
N VAL A 53 4.59 8.02 -0.98
CA VAL A 53 3.30 8.12 -0.29
C VAL A 53 3.46 8.76 1.10
N GLY A 54 4.68 9.11 1.49
CA GLY A 54 5.02 9.72 2.77
C GLY A 54 5.09 8.71 3.93
N ILE A 55 4.83 9.18 5.15
CA ILE A 55 5.08 8.41 6.39
C ILE A 55 4.25 7.12 6.47
N VAL A 56 3.04 7.14 5.90
CA VAL A 56 2.15 5.97 5.87
C VAL A 56 2.72 4.91 4.94
N GLY A 57 3.12 5.29 3.72
CA GLY A 57 3.75 4.36 2.77
C GLY A 57 5.09 3.82 3.27
N ALA A 58 5.90 4.66 3.91
CA ALA A 58 7.14 4.23 4.56
C ALA A 58 6.88 3.17 5.64
N SER A 59 5.85 3.36 6.46
CA SER A 59 5.48 2.42 7.52
C SER A 59 4.91 1.11 6.96
N VAL A 60 4.04 1.19 5.95
CA VAL A 60 3.44 0.00 5.31
C VAL A 60 4.50 -0.82 4.57
N SER A 61 5.34 -0.17 3.76
CA SER A 61 6.40 -0.86 3.02
C SER A 61 7.44 -1.47 3.96
N TRP A 62 7.84 -0.78 5.03
CA TRP A 62 8.70 -1.34 6.07
C TRP A 62 8.10 -2.60 6.72
N PHE A 63 6.81 -2.56 7.09
CA PHE A 63 6.13 -3.70 7.68
C PHE A 63 6.03 -4.90 6.73
N LEU A 64 5.73 -4.65 5.44
CA LEU A 64 5.66 -5.70 4.42
C LEU A 64 7.04 -6.31 4.14
N MET A 65 8.07 -5.47 4.03
CA MET A 65 9.46 -5.93 3.87
C MET A 65 9.94 -6.72 5.08
N LEU A 66 9.56 -6.33 6.30
CA LEU A 66 9.87 -7.10 7.50
C LEU A 66 9.17 -8.46 7.53
N SER A 67 7.90 -8.50 7.11
CA SER A 67 7.06 -9.70 7.23
C SER A 67 7.34 -10.76 6.16
N VAL A 68 7.52 -10.34 4.91
CA VAL A 68 7.66 -11.26 3.76
C VAL A 68 8.84 -10.92 2.84
N GLY A 69 9.62 -9.88 3.16
CA GLY A 69 10.80 -9.50 2.37
C GLY A 69 10.46 -9.09 0.95
N ILE A 70 11.34 -9.45 0.01
CA ILE A 70 11.23 -9.12 -1.41
C ILE A 70 9.96 -9.66 -2.07
N VAL A 71 9.33 -10.68 -1.50
CA VAL A 71 8.06 -11.24 -2.00
C VAL A 71 6.92 -10.22 -1.88
N SER A 72 7.03 -9.23 -1.00
CA SER A 72 6.03 -8.16 -0.85
C SER A 72 5.75 -7.38 -2.14
N TYR A 73 6.73 -7.29 -3.04
CA TYR A 73 6.59 -6.62 -4.34
C TYR A 73 5.56 -7.29 -5.26
N LEU A 74 5.16 -8.53 -4.99
CA LEU A 74 4.12 -9.23 -5.75
C LEU A 74 2.70 -8.91 -5.26
N ILE A 75 2.53 -8.43 -4.03
CA ILE A 75 1.22 -8.18 -3.40
C ILE A 75 0.35 -7.21 -4.22
N PRO A 76 0.85 -6.06 -4.74
CA PRO A 76 0.05 -5.16 -5.56
C PRO A 76 -0.58 -5.84 -6.79
N PHE A 77 0.10 -6.83 -7.37
CA PHE A 77 -0.37 -7.53 -8.57
C PHE A 77 -1.46 -8.55 -8.28
N PHE A 78 -1.55 -9.09 -7.06
CA PHE A 78 -2.64 -9.99 -6.66
C PHE A 78 -3.94 -9.24 -6.35
N LEU A 79 -3.88 -7.92 -6.18
CA LEU A 79 -5.05 -7.08 -5.93
C LEU A 79 -5.70 -6.52 -7.22
N LEU A 80 -4.99 -6.59 -8.35
CA LEU A 80 -5.48 -6.19 -9.67
C LEU A 80 -6.04 -7.39 -10.44
#